data_AF-A0A7G1Q8A5-F1
#
_entry.id   AF-A0A7G1Q8A5-F1
#
_cell.length_a   1.000
_cell.length_b   1.000
_cell.length_c   1.000
_cell.angle_alpha   90.00
_cell.angle_beta   90.00
_cell.angle_gamma   90.00
#
_symmetry.space_group_name_H-M   'P 1'
#
loop_
_entity.id
_entity.type
_entity.pdbx_description
1 polymer ?
#
loop_
_entity_poly.entity_id
_entity_poly.type
_entity_poly.pdbx_seq_one_letter_code
_entity_poly.pdbx_strand_id
1 'polypeptide(L)'
;MRRHTLAFVINMIVANLIFVPFGFADKHYSADELNEIMESGRIPLQDSDATMESENMIFSSCKSKVDTIIGEAKEKHLPSKIVMSSDRAYIAKVWTEDAAITYTCQAKAGKLMTSTSHYHE
;
A
#
# COMPACT_ATOMS: atom_id res chain seq x y z
N MET A 1 -41.38 -64.36 -7.40
CA MET A 1 -40.06 -64.26 -6.72
C MET A 1 -39.04 -63.78 -7.74
N ARG A 2 -38.17 -62.79 -7.58
CA ARG A 2 -37.94 -61.74 -6.58
C ARG A 2 -37.08 -60.70 -7.35
N ARG A 3 -37.50 -59.44 -7.44
CA ARG A 3 -36.68 -58.33 -7.98
C ARG A 3 -35.51 -58.09 -7.03
N HIS A 4 -34.29 -57.88 -7.53
CA HIS A 4 -33.28 -57.13 -6.78
C HIS A 4 -32.40 -56.31 -7.73
N THR A 5 -32.76 -55.03 -7.77
CA THR A 5 -31.99 -53.84 -8.12
C THR A 5 -30.64 -53.83 -7.38
N LEU A 6 -29.53 -53.64 -8.09
CA LEU A 6 -28.26 -53.25 -7.49
C LEU A 6 -28.01 -51.79 -7.84
N ALA A 7 -28.38 -50.94 -6.88
CA ALA A 7 -28.15 -49.52 -6.90
C ALA A 7 -26.63 -49.24 -6.85
N PHE A 8 -26.18 -48.38 -7.77
CA PHE A 8 -24.90 -47.70 -7.71
C PHE A 8 -24.80 -46.94 -6.38
N VAL A 9 -23.95 -47.40 -5.48
CA VAL A 9 -23.62 -46.66 -4.25
C VAL A 9 -22.62 -45.58 -4.64
N ILE A 10 -23.12 -44.35 -4.84
CA ILE A 10 -22.28 -43.16 -4.98
C ILE A 10 -21.72 -42.86 -3.59
N ASN A 11 -20.45 -43.22 -3.39
CA ASN A 11 -19.70 -42.94 -2.19
C ASN A 11 -19.41 -41.43 -2.13
N MET A 12 -20.22 -40.69 -1.38
CA MET A 12 -20.13 -39.24 -1.24
C MET A 12 -19.04 -38.91 -0.20
N ILE A 13 -17.81 -38.73 -0.65
CA ILE A 13 -16.70 -38.23 0.17
C ILE A 13 -16.94 -36.73 0.42
N VAL A 14 -17.38 -36.40 1.63
CA VAL A 14 -17.47 -35.02 2.12
C VAL A 14 -16.06 -34.53 2.43
N ALA A 15 -15.46 -33.81 1.50
CA ALA A 15 -14.21 -33.10 1.71
C ALA A 15 -14.47 -31.89 2.62
N ASN A 16 -14.11 -32.00 3.90
CA ASN A 16 -14.00 -30.85 4.80
C ASN A 16 -12.86 -29.95 4.29
N LEU A 17 -13.23 -28.92 3.52
CA LEU A 17 -12.36 -27.80 3.20
C LEU A 17 -12.09 -27.03 4.51
N ILE A 18 -10.98 -27.35 5.16
CA ILE A 18 -10.41 -26.53 6.22
C ILE A 18 -9.98 -25.23 5.55
N PHE A 19 -10.81 -24.20 5.70
CA PHE A 19 -10.48 -22.84 5.30
C PHE A 19 -9.43 -22.34 6.29
N VAL A 20 -8.15 -22.49 5.96
CA VAL A 20 -7.07 -21.86 6.72
C VAL A 20 -7.06 -20.39 6.30
N PRO A 21 -7.39 -19.43 7.18
CA PRO A 21 -7.19 -18.04 6.84
C PRO A 21 -5.68 -17.80 6.73
N PHE A 22 -5.19 -17.59 5.52
CA PHE A 22 -3.90 -16.94 5.32
C PHE A 22 -4.06 -15.51 5.85
N GLY A 23 -3.64 -15.28 7.09
CA GLY A 23 -3.49 -13.93 7.61
C GLY A 23 -2.28 -13.32 6.92
N PHE A 24 -2.49 -12.32 6.06
CA PHE A 24 -1.43 -11.39 5.71
C PHE A 24 -1.17 -10.56 6.97
N ALA A 25 0.00 -10.72 7.58
CA ALA A 25 0.41 -9.84 8.66
C ALA A 25 0.88 -8.53 8.02
N ASP A 26 0.04 -7.50 8.07
CA ASP A 26 0.45 -6.13 7.74
C ASP A 26 1.63 -5.76 8.65
N LYS A 27 2.76 -5.46 8.04
CA LYS A 27 3.96 -5.11 8.79
C LYS A 27 3.90 -3.65 9.19
N HIS A 28 4.22 -3.37 10.45
CA HIS A 28 4.25 -2.04 11.02
C HIS A 28 5.67 -1.71 11.48
N TYR A 29 6.12 -0.50 11.21
CA TYR A 29 7.41 0.02 11.67
C TYR A 29 7.20 1.29 12.48
N SER A 30 7.87 1.41 13.61
CA SER A 30 8.01 2.69 14.29
C SER A 30 8.84 3.68 13.47
N ALA A 31 8.74 4.97 13.79
CA ALA A 31 9.56 6.01 13.17
C ALA A 31 11.08 5.71 13.31
N ASP A 32 11.53 5.23 14.47
CA ASP A 32 12.93 4.92 14.72
C ASP A 32 13.42 3.75 13.83
N GLU A 33 12.64 2.68 13.71
CA GLU A 33 12.95 1.55 12.83
C GLU A 33 13.00 1.97 11.36
N LEU A 34 12.07 2.82 10.92
CA LEU A 34 12.07 3.35 9.56
C LEU A 34 13.33 4.18 9.28
N ASN A 35 13.73 5.04 10.21
CA ASN A 35 14.95 5.82 10.09
C ASN A 35 16.19 4.91 10.05
N GLU A 36 16.30 3.91 10.92
CA GLU A 36 17.41 2.95 10.90
C GLU A 36 17.52 2.20 9.56
N ILE A 37 16.38 1.73 9.04
CA ILE A 37 16.34 1.08 7.72
C ILE A 37 16.85 2.03 6.64
N MET A 38 16.38 3.28 6.63
CA MET A 38 16.74 4.26 5.61
C MET A 38 18.18 4.76 5.73
N GLU A 39 18.70 4.94 6.94
CA GLU A 39 20.09 5.28 7.22
C GLU A 39 21.05 4.17 6.77
N SER A 40 20.61 2.90 6.81
CA SER A 40 21.36 1.77 6.24
C SER A 40 21.37 1.73 4.70
N GLY A 41 20.75 2.73 4.04
CA GLY A 41 20.64 2.81 2.58
C GLY A 41 19.60 1.85 2.00
N ARG A 42 18.79 1.20 2.85
CA ARG A 42 17.70 0.30 2.45
C ARG A 42 16.37 1.05 2.46
N ILE A 43 15.35 0.42 1.90
CA ILE A 43 13.96 0.84 2.04
C ILE A 43 13.15 -0.34 2.59
N PRO A 44 12.09 -0.09 3.37
CA PRO A 44 11.18 -1.16 3.77
C PRO A 44 10.61 -1.88 2.55
N LEU A 45 10.50 -3.20 2.65
CA LEU A 45 9.77 -4.02 1.69
C LEU A 45 8.30 -3.58 1.67
N GLN A 46 7.80 -3.34 0.46
CA GLN A 46 6.46 -2.82 0.19
C GLN A 46 5.78 -3.76 -0.79
N ASP A 47 4.48 -3.95 -0.64
CA ASP A 47 3.67 -4.72 -1.57
C ASP A 47 3.82 -4.19 -3.00
N SER A 48 3.81 -5.12 -3.95
CA SER A 48 3.77 -4.78 -5.38
C SER A 48 2.49 -4.05 -5.75
N ASP A 49 1.42 -4.33 -5.00
CA ASP A 49 0.10 -3.78 -5.22
C ASP A 49 -0.02 -2.48 -4.44
N ALA A 50 -0.23 -1.38 -5.17
CA ALA A 50 -0.45 -0.07 -4.58
C ALA A 50 -1.90 0.35 -4.76
N THR A 51 -2.52 0.80 -3.67
CA THR A 51 -3.82 1.47 -3.75
C THR A 51 -3.61 2.86 -4.34
N MET A 52 -4.37 3.19 -5.39
CA MET A 52 -4.27 4.48 -6.06
C MET A 52 -5.54 5.30 -5.85
N GLU A 53 -5.34 6.54 -5.43
CA GLU A 53 -6.40 7.53 -5.29
C GLU A 53 -6.05 8.76 -6.13
N SER A 54 -7.08 9.49 -6.57
CA SER A 54 -6.89 10.72 -7.33
C SER A 54 -7.86 11.80 -6.91
N GLU A 55 -7.37 13.02 -6.77
CA GLU A 55 -8.14 14.20 -6.45
C GLU A 55 -7.85 15.29 -7.51
N ASN A 56 -8.89 15.97 -8.01
CA ASN A 56 -8.71 17.11 -8.90
C ASN A 56 -8.20 18.31 -8.09
N MET A 57 -7.04 18.84 -8.44
CA MET A 57 -6.40 19.93 -7.71
C MET A 57 -5.44 20.70 -8.62
N ILE A 58 -5.46 22.03 -8.53
CA ILE A 58 -4.50 22.86 -9.24
C ILE A 58 -3.08 22.63 -8.71
N PHE A 59 -2.09 22.78 -9.58
CA PHE A 59 -0.70 22.37 -9.27
C PHE A 59 -0.11 23.06 -8.03
N SER A 60 -0.35 24.37 -7.88
CA SER A 60 0.16 25.14 -6.73
C SER A 60 -0.44 24.67 -5.40
N SER A 61 -1.77 24.47 -5.35
CA SER A 61 -2.46 23.93 -4.18
C SER A 61 -2.01 22.51 -3.88
N CYS A 62 -1.79 21.68 -4.91
CA CYS A 62 -1.29 20.33 -4.76
C CYS A 62 0.10 20.33 -4.12
N LYS A 63 1.03 21.13 -4.64
CA LYS A 63 2.37 21.28 -4.08
C LYS A 63 2.31 21.74 -2.62
N SER A 64 1.50 22.76 -2.32
CA SER A 64 1.33 23.25 -0.95
C SER A 64 0.79 22.17 0.00
N LYS A 65 -0.20 21.37 -0.43
CA LYS A 65 -0.76 20.26 0.35
C LYS A 65 0.30 19.19 0.63
N VAL A 66 1.07 18.81 -0.39
CA VAL A 66 2.14 17.82 -0.23
C VAL A 66 3.27 18.36 0.67
N ASP A 67 3.62 19.63 0.57
CA ASP A 67 4.61 20.27 1.45
C ASP A 67 4.15 20.27 2.91
N THR A 68 2.86 20.51 3.17
CA THR A 68 2.28 20.36 4.52
C THR A 68 2.42 18.93 5.04
N ILE A 69 2.08 17.93 4.22
CA ILE A 69 2.19 16.51 4.61
C ILE A 69 3.65 16.14 4.94
N ILE A 70 4.61 16.60 4.13
CA ILE A 70 6.04 16.40 4.42
C ILE A 70 6.44 17.07 5.74
N GLY A 71 5.94 18.28 6.00
CA GLY A 71 6.13 18.98 7.26
C GLY A 71 5.64 18.17 8.46
N GLU A 72 4.40 17.68 8.39
CA GLU A 72 3.80 16.82 9.43
C GLU A 72 4.57 15.50 9.62
N ALA A 73 5.03 14.88 8.52
CA ALA A 73 5.86 13.68 8.59
C ALA A 73 7.17 13.97 9.34
N LYS A 74 7.83 15.09 9.04
CA LYS A 74 9.05 15.53 9.72
C LYS A 74 8.82 15.80 11.21
N GLU A 75 7.71 16.43 11.57
CA GLU A 75 7.33 16.65 12.98
C GLU A 75 7.14 15.33 13.74
N LYS A 76 6.67 14.29 13.05
CA LYS A 76 6.52 12.92 13.58
C LYS A 76 7.79 12.07 13.45
N HIS A 77 8.92 12.66 13.06
CA HIS A 77 10.18 11.94 12.80
C HIS A 77 10.07 10.84 11.73
N LEU A 78 9.06 10.90 10.87
CA LEU A 78 8.87 9.94 9.78
C LEU A 78 9.75 10.31 8.58
N PRO A 79 10.41 9.33 7.93
CA PRO A 79 11.18 9.62 6.75
C PRO A 79 10.31 10.13 5.59
N SER A 80 10.85 11.11 4.87
CA SER A 80 10.21 11.66 3.67
C SER A 80 11.26 12.14 2.67
N LYS A 81 10.90 12.15 1.39
CA LYS A 81 11.79 12.58 0.31
C LYS A 81 11.02 13.17 -0.85
N ILE A 82 11.51 14.30 -1.36
CA ILE A 82 11.09 14.81 -2.67
C ILE A 82 11.84 14.02 -3.74
N VAL A 83 11.09 13.27 -4.55
CA VAL A 83 11.62 12.44 -5.64
C VAL A 83 11.81 13.27 -6.91
N MET A 84 10.89 14.19 -7.19
CA MET A 84 10.96 15.09 -8.33
C MET A 84 10.30 16.42 -8.01
N SER A 85 10.91 17.53 -8.43
CA SER A 85 10.35 18.87 -8.33
C SER A 85 10.59 19.62 -9.63
N SER A 86 9.51 19.99 -10.32
CA SER A 86 9.53 20.71 -11.59
C SER A 86 8.22 21.47 -11.79
N ASP A 87 8.14 22.31 -12.82
CA ASP A 87 6.90 23.04 -13.17
C ASP A 87 5.79 22.14 -13.73
N ARG A 88 6.12 20.88 -14.07
CA ARG A 88 5.17 19.93 -14.68
C ARG A 88 4.68 18.88 -13.71
N ALA A 89 5.52 18.51 -12.76
CA ALA A 89 5.24 17.49 -11.78
C ALA A 89 6.02 17.70 -10.48
N TYR A 90 5.36 17.42 -9.37
CA TYR A 90 5.95 17.41 -8.04
C TYR A 90 5.63 16.06 -7.41
N ILE A 91 6.68 15.28 -7.10
CA ILE A 91 6.56 13.93 -6.55
C ILE A 91 7.29 13.88 -5.22
N ALA A 92 6.59 13.46 -4.18
CA ALA A 92 7.14 13.20 -2.86
C ALA A 92 6.76 11.80 -2.39
N LYS A 93 7.63 11.21 -1.59
CA LYS A 93 7.41 9.93 -0.93
C LYS A 93 7.55 10.11 0.57
N VAL A 94 6.62 9.54 1.32
CA VAL A 94 6.58 9.54 2.79
C VAL A 94 6.47 8.09 3.24
N TRP A 95 7.25 7.69 4.22
CA TRP A 95 7.16 6.39 4.86
C TRP A 95 6.44 6.59 6.19
N THR A 96 5.20 6.14 6.26
CA THR A 96 4.44 6.07 7.51
C THR A 96 4.69 4.74 8.18
N GLU A 97 4.13 4.56 9.37
CA GLU A 97 4.33 3.35 10.16
C GLU A 97 3.79 2.08 9.47
N ASP A 98 2.71 2.22 8.70
CA ASP A 98 2.03 1.09 8.04
C ASP A 98 2.32 0.97 6.52
N ALA A 99 2.79 2.05 5.89
CA ALA A 99 2.89 2.08 4.44
C ALA A 99 3.89 3.12 3.93
N ALA A 100 4.30 2.93 2.68
CA ALA A 100 4.96 3.98 1.91
C ALA A 100 3.94 4.65 0.98
N ILE A 101 3.81 5.97 1.11
CA ILE A 101 2.85 6.77 0.36
C ILE A 101 3.61 7.68 -0.62
N THR A 102 3.25 7.61 -1.89
CA THR A 102 3.79 8.49 -2.94
C THR A 102 2.70 9.46 -3.40
N TYR A 103 2.99 10.75 -3.26
CA TYR A 103 2.15 11.84 -3.74
C TYR A 103 2.70 12.38 -5.05
N THR A 104 1.86 12.49 -6.06
CA THR A 104 2.22 13.01 -7.39
C THR A 104 1.25 14.10 -7.81
N CYS A 105 1.74 15.34 -7.79
CA CYS A 105 1.05 16.48 -8.39
C CYS A 105 1.36 16.55 -9.88
N GLN A 106 0.33 16.56 -10.72
CA GLN A 106 0.47 16.66 -12.18
C GLN A 106 -0.10 17.99 -12.69
N ALA A 107 0.76 18.89 -13.17
CA ALA A 107 0.33 20.22 -13.60
C ALA A 107 -0.62 20.17 -14.81
N LYS A 108 -0.30 19.34 -15.81
CA LYS A 108 -1.10 19.22 -17.04
C LYS A 108 -2.46 18.58 -16.79
N ALA A 109 -2.52 17.59 -15.91
CA ALA A 109 -3.76 16.89 -15.59
C ALA A 109 -4.61 17.62 -14.55
N GLY A 110 -4.01 18.52 -13.76
CA GLY A 110 -4.68 19.19 -12.65
C GLY A 110 -5.12 18.20 -11.57
N LYS A 111 -4.24 17.26 -11.21
CA LYS A 111 -4.54 16.19 -10.25
C LYS A 111 -3.44 15.98 -9.22
N LEU A 112 -3.85 15.62 -8.02
CA LEU A 112 -3.04 14.90 -7.04
C LEU A 112 -3.35 13.41 -7.20
N MET A 113 -2.31 12.61 -7.44
CA MET A 113 -2.40 11.14 -7.36
C MET A 113 -1.70 10.70 -6.07
N THR A 114 -2.34 9.83 -5.31
CA THR A 114 -1.77 9.22 -4.10
C THR A 114 -1.66 7.73 -4.36
N SER A 115 -0.47 7.17 -4.14
CA SER A 115 -0.20 5.74 -4.26
C SER A 115 0.29 5.22 -2.92
N THR A 116 -0.45 4.30 -2.31
CA THR A 116 -0.13 3.72 -1.00
C THR A 116 0.27 2.26 -1.19
N SER A 117 1.47 1.91 -0.74
CA SER A 117 1.98 0.54 -0.71
C SER A 117 2.23 0.13 0.73
N HIS A 118 1.47 -0.85 1.22
CA HIS A 118 1.62 -1.40 2.57
C HIS A 118 2.91 -2.21 2.68
N TYR A 119 3.41 -2.37 3.91
CA TYR A 119 4.60 -3.16 4.15
C TYR A 119 4.26 -4.64 4.33
N HIS A 120 5.13 -5.50 3.82
CA HIS A 120 5.07 -6.95 4.05
C HIS A 120 6.38 -7.47 4.66
N GLU A 121 6.30 -8.72 5.15
CA GLU A 121 7.42 -9.49 5.72
C GLU A 121 8.38 -10.05 4.67
#